data_AF-A0A3A8NM62-F1
#
_entry.id   AF-A0A3A8NM62-F1
#
_cell.length_a   1.000
_cell.length_b   1.000
_cell.length_c   1.000
_cell.angle_alpha   90.00
_cell.angle_beta   90.00
_cell.angle_gamma   90.00
#
_symmetry.space_group_name_H-M   'P 1'
#
loop_
_entity.id
_entity.type
_entity.pdbx_description
1 polymer ?
#
loop_
_entity_poly.entity_id
_entity_poly.type
_entity_poly.pdbx_seq_one_letter_code
_entity_poly.pdbx_strand_id
1 'polypeptide(L)'
;MRTPVLLTAALLVLSACGPDFELQSEIRRVRVLAIKAEPAELALDPNASTLPPPVTFNALTVTPDARPVTVTYALCRPDVNPYGDTGCPGPSGVALPDGVLSLSDPAVQALLIESFQVATGSTGGGFDLNDPAVQAALEAGLQLFVGYEATDGSGTPEGVERGVRRITLRSTQTPNLNPVMQDVLWNDAPLVGPLPLDTEVTFKPVLAEGSAETFTTADGTNTEQVFYSWFATGEGEVNSFRSLEPVDGKPGDPTTTYQTSKAPERITLWVVARDGRGGVDWAIRTVDVGP
;
A
#
# COMPACT_ATOMS: atom_id res chain seq x y z
N MET A 1 -4.38 31.90 68.06
CA MET A 1 -3.24 32.43 67.28
C MET A 1 -2.61 31.23 66.57
N ARG A 2 -2.61 31.03 65.25
CA ARG A 2 -2.90 31.83 64.07
C ARG A 2 -3.66 30.96 63.05
N THR A 3 -4.48 31.61 62.26
CA THR A 3 -5.47 31.13 61.28
C THR A 3 -4.82 30.55 60.01
N PRO A 4 -5.39 29.50 59.38
CA PRO A 4 -5.03 29.11 58.02
C PRO A 4 -5.72 30.03 57.01
N VAL A 5 -4.98 30.53 56.02
CA VAL A 5 -5.51 31.33 54.91
C VAL A 5 -6.09 30.42 53.84
N LEU A 6 -7.33 30.73 53.46
CA LEU A 6 -8.18 30.07 52.47
C LEU A 6 -7.80 30.43 51.01
N LEU A 7 -8.21 29.51 50.11
CA LEU A 7 -8.79 29.71 48.77
C LEU A 7 -8.06 30.57 47.72
N THR A 8 -7.61 29.93 46.63
CA THR A 8 -7.91 30.19 45.19
C THR A 8 -6.89 29.37 44.37
N ALA A 9 -7.17 28.67 43.28
CA ALA A 9 -8.29 28.66 42.37
C ALA A 9 -8.48 27.26 41.76
N ALA A 10 -9.74 26.88 41.60
CA ALA A 10 -10.21 25.80 40.76
C ALA A 10 -10.15 26.21 39.27
N LEU A 11 -10.35 25.20 38.41
CA LEU A 11 -10.53 25.25 36.95
C LEU A 11 -9.26 25.28 36.08
N LEU A 12 -8.70 24.08 35.87
CA LEU A 12 -8.04 23.68 34.63
C LEU A 12 -8.53 22.27 34.25
N VAL A 13 -9.84 22.15 34.00
CA VAL A 13 -10.43 21.01 33.29
C VAL A 13 -11.13 21.60 32.07
N LEU A 14 -10.33 22.02 31.10
CA LEU A 14 -10.81 22.40 29.78
C LEU A 14 -10.05 21.55 28.77
N SER A 15 -10.80 20.63 28.16
CA SER A 15 -10.62 20.11 26.81
C SER A 15 -9.23 19.54 26.47
N ALA A 16 -8.95 18.33 26.97
CA ALA A 16 -8.08 17.39 26.28
C ALA A 16 -8.92 16.38 25.47
N CYS A 17 -10.01 16.85 24.83
CA CYS A 17 -10.62 16.15 23.70
C CYS A 17 -10.00 16.80 22.46
N GLY A 18 -8.81 16.33 22.07
CA GLY A 18 -8.39 16.48 20.68
C GLY A 18 -9.40 15.78 19.77
N PRO A 19 -9.39 16.03 18.44
CA PRO A 19 -10.20 15.22 17.55
C PRO A 19 -9.87 13.76 17.81
N ASP A 20 -10.88 12.93 18.09
CA ASP A 20 -10.72 11.49 18.01
C ASP A 20 -10.09 11.23 16.64
N PHE A 21 -8.87 10.69 16.65
CA PHE A 21 -8.18 10.35 15.42
C PHE A 21 -9.10 9.40 14.66
N GLU A 22 -9.41 9.73 13.41
CA GLU A 22 -10.16 8.83 12.53
C GLU A 22 -9.48 7.46 12.53
N LEU A 23 -10.22 6.41 12.87
CA LEU A 23 -9.69 5.06 12.85
C LEU A 23 -9.20 4.74 11.43
N GLN A 24 -8.00 4.16 11.30
CA GLN A 24 -7.43 3.85 9.98
C GLN A 24 -8.33 2.93 9.14
N SER A 25 -9.20 2.15 9.78
CA SER A 25 -10.18 1.27 9.14
C SER A 25 -11.46 1.95 8.68
N GLU A 26 -11.77 3.15 9.16
CA GLU A 26 -13.07 3.77 8.90
C GLU A 26 -13.08 4.43 7.51
N ILE A 27 -13.95 3.94 6.63
CA ILE A 27 -14.10 4.44 5.26
C ILE A 27 -15.11 5.60 5.27
N ARG A 28 -14.64 6.82 5.58
CA ARG A 28 -15.45 8.07 5.56
C ARG A 28 -15.31 8.91 4.30
N ARG A 29 -14.31 8.61 3.47
CA ARG A 29 -13.95 9.36 2.26
C ARG A 29 -13.41 8.41 1.19
N VAL A 30 -13.10 8.91 -0.01
CA VAL A 30 -12.37 8.14 -1.02
C VAL A 30 -11.06 7.65 -0.40
N ARG A 31 -10.81 6.35 -0.48
CA ARG A 31 -9.57 5.73 0.00
C ARG A 31 -8.98 4.78 -1.02
N VAL A 32 -7.66 4.80 -1.19
CA VAL A 32 -6.92 3.75 -1.91
C VAL A 32 -6.27 2.84 -0.88
N LEU A 33 -6.83 1.64 -0.70
CA LEU A 33 -6.35 0.69 0.30
C LEU A 33 -5.05 0.01 -0.16
N ALA A 34 -4.89 -0.18 -1.47
CA ALA A 34 -3.75 -0.85 -2.08
C ALA A 34 -3.59 -0.48 -3.55
N ILE A 35 -2.36 -0.58 -4.07
CA ILE A 35 -2.09 -0.56 -5.51
C ILE A 35 -1.20 -1.75 -5.83
N LYS A 36 -1.70 -2.64 -6.69
CA LYS A 36 -0.97 -3.77 -7.24
C LYS A 36 -0.30 -3.35 -8.54
N ALA A 37 0.98 -3.70 -8.67
CA ALA A 37 1.74 -3.55 -9.90
C ALA A 37 1.94 -4.93 -10.51
N GLU A 38 1.66 -5.10 -11.80
CA GLU A 38 1.88 -6.36 -12.51
C GLU A 38 2.79 -6.12 -13.72
N PRO A 39 4.07 -6.56 -13.67
CA PRO A 39 4.75 -7.26 -12.55
C PRO A 39 5.03 -6.37 -11.31
N ALA A 40 5.32 -7.00 -10.16
CA ALA A 40 5.58 -6.31 -8.88
C ALA A 40 6.91 -5.55 -8.85
N GLU A 41 7.91 -6.08 -9.57
CA GLU A 41 9.22 -5.49 -9.80
C GLU A 41 9.50 -5.47 -11.31
N LEU A 42 10.10 -4.39 -11.78
CA LEU A 42 10.47 -4.26 -13.19
C LEU A 42 11.89 -4.81 -13.38
N ALA A 43 11.98 -6.01 -13.93
CA ALA A 43 13.26 -6.61 -14.31
C ALA A 43 13.76 -6.02 -15.62
N LEU A 44 14.99 -5.49 -15.64
CA LEU A 44 15.65 -5.03 -16.85
C LEU A 44 16.98 -5.76 -17.00
N ASP A 45 17.09 -6.62 -18.02
CA ASP A 45 18.37 -7.13 -18.48
C ASP A 45 18.97 -6.12 -19.48
N PRO A 46 20.09 -5.44 -19.15
CA PRO A 46 20.69 -4.45 -20.04
C PRO A 46 21.25 -5.07 -21.33
N ASN A 47 21.43 -6.39 -21.38
CA ASN A 47 21.92 -7.11 -22.56
C ASN A 47 20.80 -7.76 -23.38
N ALA A 48 19.54 -7.67 -22.92
CA ALA A 48 18.43 -8.26 -23.63
C ALA A 48 18.13 -7.51 -24.94
N SER A 49 17.81 -8.27 -25.98
CA SER A 49 17.40 -7.72 -27.28
C SER A 49 15.99 -7.12 -27.29
N THR A 50 15.22 -7.34 -26.22
CA THR A 50 13.83 -6.88 -26.07
C THR A 50 13.64 -6.25 -24.70
N LEU A 51 12.89 -5.15 -24.66
CA LEU A 51 12.49 -4.53 -23.40
C LEU A 51 11.54 -5.44 -22.60
N PRO A 52 11.52 -5.34 -21.26
CA PRO A 52 10.55 -6.06 -20.45
C PRO A 52 9.11 -5.66 -20.77
N PRO A 53 8.13 -6.52 -20.44
CA PRO A 53 6.72 -6.17 -20.57
C PRO A 53 6.40 -4.93 -19.72
N PRO A 54 5.39 -4.14 -20.13
CA PRO A 54 4.97 -2.99 -19.35
C PRO A 54 4.37 -3.41 -18.01
N VAL A 55 4.43 -2.51 -17.04
CA VAL A 55 3.80 -2.68 -15.73
C VAL A 55 2.42 -2.06 -15.75
N THR A 56 1.41 -2.80 -15.31
CA THR A 56 0.05 -2.28 -15.12
C THR A 56 -0.22 -2.05 -13.64
N PHE A 57 -0.81 -0.90 -13.30
CA PHE A 57 -1.22 -0.55 -11.94
C PHE A 57 -2.73 -0.72 -11.78
N ASN A 58 -3.14 -1.44 -10.74
CA ASN A 58 -4.52 -1.60 -10.35
C ASN A 58 -4.72 -1.18 -8.90
N ALA A 59 -5.65 -0.27 -8.64
CA ALA A 59 -5.95 0.23 -7.31
C ALA A 59 -7.17 -0.47 -6.69
N LEU A 60 -7.03 -0.87 -5.43
CA LEU A 60 -8.16 -1.19 -4.58
C LEU A 60 -8.68 0.11 -3.96
N THR A 61 -9.75 0.66 -4.54
CA THR A 61 -10.38 1.89 -4.09
C THR A 61 -11.68 1.61 -3.36
N VAL A 62 -11.97 2.39 -2.32
CA VAL A 62 -13.22 2.31 -1.56
C VAL A 62 -13.79 3.70 -1.29
N THR A 63 -15.11 3.77 -1.18
CA THR A 63 -15.88 4.96 -0.79
C THR A 63 -16.98 4.56 0.19
N PRO A 64 -17.45 5.46 1.07
CA PRO A 64 -18.49 5.14 2.05
C PRO A 64 -19.77 4.55 1.45
N ASP A 65 -20.13 4.98 0.25
CA ASP A 65 -21.38 4.65 -0.44
C ASP A 65 -21.16 3.91 -1.77
N ALA A 66 -20.01 3.25 -1.92
CA ALA A 66 -19.64 2.45 -3.09
C ALA A 66 -19.75 3.17 -4.46
N ARG A 67 -19.57 4.50 -4.50
CA ARG A 67 -19.46 5.26 -5.74
C ARG A 67 -18.23 4.82 -6.54
N PRO A 68 -18.29 4.83 -7.88
CA PRO A 68 -17.11 4.57 -8.71
C PRO A 68 -16.00 5.58 -8.43
N VAL A 69 -14.77 5.09 -8.33
CA VAL A 69 -13.56 5.91 -8.20
C VAL A 69 -12.72 5.72 -9.46
N THR A 70 -12.30 6.83 -10.06
CA THR A 70 -11.32 6.85 -11.15
C THR A 70 -9.95 7.11 -10.59
N VAL A 71 -8.94 6.35 -11.04
CA VAL A 71 -7.55 6.55 -10.63
C VAL A 71 -6.71 6.95 -11.84
N THR A 72 -5.96 8.03 -11.67
CA THR A 72 -4.96 8.48 -12.64
C THR A 72 -3.57 8.28 -12.06
N TYR A 73 -2.61 7.95 -12.92
CA TYR A 73 -1.24 7.63 -12.53
C TYR A 73 -0.21 8.48 -13.27
N ALA A 74 0.90 8.77 -12.62
CA ALA A 74 2.08 9.37 -13.25
C ALA A 74 3.37 8.81 -12.64
N LEU A 75 4.40 8.64 -13.48
CA LEU A 75 5.76 8.39 -13.02
C LEU A 75 6.36 9.72 -12.53
N CYS A 76 6.68 9.79 -11.23
CA CYS A 76 7.16 11.01 -10.58
C CYS A 76 8.57 11.36 -11.00
N ARG A 77 8.84 12.65 -11.23
CA ARG A 77 10.21 13.12 -11.41
C ARG A 77 11.03 12.95 -10.11
N PRO A 78 12.34 12.69 -10.20
CA PRO A 78 13.18 12.44 -9.02
C PRO A 78 13.41 13.68 -8.14
N ASP A 79 13.20 14.88 -8.66
CA ASP A 79 13.33 16.16 -7.94
C ASP A 79 12.05 16.56 -7.17
N VAL A 80 10.95 15.86 -7.42
CA VAL A 80 9.68 16.10 -6.74
C VAL A 80 9.67 15.31 -5.44
N ASN A 81 9.32 15.97 -4.33
CA ASN A 81 9.06 15.27 -3.08
C ASN A 81 7.77 14.43 -3.24
N PRO A 82 7.86 13.10 -3.30
CA PRO A 82 6.70 12.24 -3.55
C PRO A 82 5.73 12.22 -2.35
N TYR A 83 6.16 12.69 -1.18
CA TYR A 83 5.36 12.76 0.05
C TYR A 83 4.90 14.18 0.40
N GLY A 84 5.21 15.18 -0.44
CA GLY A 84 4.76 16.57 -0.25
C GLY A 84 3.36 16.80 -0.82
N ASP A 85 2.85 18.03 -0.65
CA ASP A 85 1.49 18.47 -1.06
C ASP A 85 1.17 18.26 -2.56
N THR A 86 2.16 17.91 -3.38
CA THR A 86 2.03 17.70 -4.83
C THR A 86 1.77 16.26 -5.27
N GLY A 87 2.08 15.21 -4.47
CA GLY A 87 1.69 13.77 -4.60
C GLY A 87 1.89 12.99 -5.93
N CYS A 88 2.13 13.71 -7.02
CA CYS A 88 2.35 13.39 -8.43
C CYS A 88 1.23 12.68 -9.21
N PRO A 89 0.21 13.44 -9.64
CA PRO A 89 -0.06 13.56 -11.09
C PRO A 89 -0.08 15.02 -11.60
N GLY A 90 -0.03 15.23 -12.93
CA GLY A 90 0.10 16.56 -13.55
C GLY A 90 1.54 16.89 -13.99
N PRO A 91 1.98 18.17 -14.05
CA PRO A 91 3.29 18.56 -14.62
C PRO A 91 4.51 18.06 -13.84
N SER A 92 4.30 17.44 -12.68
CA SER A 92 5.33 16.90 -11.78
C SER A 92 5.80 15.49 -12.16
N GLY A 93 5.31 14.93 -13.27
CA GLY A 93 5.62 13.57 -13.72
C GLY A 93 5.23 13.31 -15.17
N VAL A 94 5.47 12.08 -15.61
CA VAL A 94 5.01 11.56 -16.90
C VAL A 94 3.72 10.81 -16.68
N ALA A 95 2.64 11.25 -17.33
CA ALA A 95 1.34 10.58 -17.23
C ALA A 95 1.46 9.12 -17.71
N LEU A 96 0.77 8.21 -17.03
CA LEU A 96 0.70 6.79 -17.37
C LEU A 96 -0.74 6.46 -17.80
N PRO A 97 -1.07 6.58 -19.11
CA PRO A 97 -2.39 6.24 -19.62
C PRO A 97 -2.77 4.80 -19.22
N ASP A 98 -4.02 4.62 -18.81
CA ASP A 98 -4.56 3.34 -18.38
C ASP A 98 -3.77 2.67 -17.23
N GLY A 99 -2.96 3.46 -16.49
CA GLY A 99 -2.10 2.94 -15.43
C GLY A 99 -0.97 2.06 -15.94
N VAL A 100 -0.46 2.32 -17.16
CA VAL A 100 0.59 1.50 -17.77
C VAL A 100 1.94 2.22 -17.80
N LEU A 101 2.95 1.64 -17.16
CA LEU A 101 4.35 2.07 -17.26
C LEU A 101 5.10 1.19 -18.26
N SER A 102 5.56 1.80 -19.35
CA SER A 102 6.28 1.10 -20.42
C SER A 102 7.65 1.69 -20.65
N LEU A 103 8.68 0.84 -20.65
CA LEU A 103 10.04 1.25 -21.01
C LEU A 103 10.19 1.60 -22.50
N SER A 104 9.17 1.34 -23.32
CA SER A 104 9.15 1.77 -24.72
C SER A 104 8.66 3.21 -24.92
N ASP A 105 8.07 3.82 -23.88
CA ASP A 105 7.61 5.21 -23.93
C ASP A 105 8.82 6.17 -23.82
N PRO A 106 9.07 7.04 -24.82
CA PRO A 106 10.18 7.99 -24.77
C PRO A 106 10.15 8.96 -23.58
N ALA A 107 8.96 9.33 -23.10
CA ALA A 107 8.83 10.20 -21.93
C ALA A 107 9.25 9.47 -20.65
N VAL A 108 8.87 8.19 -20.52
CA VAL A 108 9.32 7.32 -19.42
C VAL A 108 10.85 7.14 -19.48
N GLN A 109 11.41 6.89 -20.67
CA GLN A 109 12.86 6.75 -20.85
C GLN A 109 13.62 8.02 -20.42
N ALA A 110 13.14 9.21 -20.80
CA ALA A 110 13.77 10.46 -20.40
C ALA A 110 13.81 10.63 -18.87
N LEU A 111 12.72 10.31 -18.18
CA LEU A 111 12.64 10.42 -16.73
C LEU A 111 13.46 9.32 -16.02
N LEU A 112 13.56 8.13 -16.60
CA LEU A 112 14.48 7.10 -16.11
C LEU A 112 15.93 7.55 -16.17
N ILE A 113 16.34 8.20 -17.27
CA ILE A 113 17.68 8.79 -17.39
C ILE A 113 17.92 9.82 -16.28
N GLU A 114 16.97 10.73 -16.04
CA GLU A 114 17.04 11.69 -14.93
C GLU A 114 17.19 10.96 -13.57
N SER A 115 16.43 9.88 -13.37
CA SER A 115 16.47 9.08 -12.13
C SER A 115 17.82 8.40 -11.92
N PHE A 116 18.43 7.87 -12.97
CA PHE A 116 19.79 7.30 -12.92
C PHE A 116 20.84 8.38 -12.65
N GLN A 117 20.73 9.54 -13.27
CA GLN A 117 21.64 10.67 -13.04
C GLN A 117 21.62 11.10 -11.57
N VAL A 118 20.41 11.19 -10.97
CA VAL A 118 20.26 11.47 -9.54
C VAL A 118 20.84 10.35 -8.68
N ALA A 119 20.55 9.09 -8.99
CA ALA A 119 21.01 7.94 -8.20
C ALA A 119 22.54 7.74 -8.26
N THR A 120 23.17 8.07 -9.38
CA THR A 120 24.62 7.91 -9.61
C THR A 120 25.43 9.17 -9.33
N GLY A 121 24.77 10.32 -9.15
CA GLY A 121 25.42 11.62 -9.04
C GLY A 121 26.05 12.12 -10.36
N SER A 122 25.74 11.47 -11.49
CA SER A 122 26.26 11.85 -12.81
C SER A 122 25.54 13.09 -13.33
N THR A 123 26.29 14.19 -13.52
CA THR A 123 25.79 15.49 -13.99
C THR A 123 26.50 15.89 -15.28
N GLY A 124 26.44 15.05 -16.31
CA GLY A 124 26.96 15.34 -17.65
C GLY A 124 27.44 14.09 -18.40
N GLY A 125 27.27 14.09 -19.73
CA GLY A 125 27.49 12.92 -20.58
C GLY A 125 26.18 12.27 -21.05
N GLY A 126 26.21 11.58 -22.18
CA GLY A 126 25.06 10.78 -22.63
C GLY A 126 24.80 9.63 -21.64
N PHE A 127 23.55 9.19 -21.53
CA PHE A 127 23.20 8.01 -20.75
C PHE A 127 23.77 6.74 -21.40
N ASP A 128 24.50 5.93 -20.63
CA ASP A 128 25.03 4.64 -21.06
C ASP A 128 24.67 3.57 -20.02
N LEU A 129 23.94 2.53 -20.44
CA LEU A 129 23.61 1.38 -19.61
C LEU A 129 24.84 0.55 -19.24
N ASN A 130 25.96 0.71 -19.95
CA ASN A 130 27.22 0.03 -19.68
C ASN A 130 28.11 0.82 -18.69
N ASP A 131 27.70 2.01 -18.26
CA ASP A 131 28.42 2.74 -17.22
C ASP A 131 28.40 1.90 -15.92
N PRO A 132 29.56 1.63 -15.29
CA PRO A 132 29.63 0.84 -14.06
C PRO A 132 28.76 1.37 -12.92
N ALA A 133 28.57 2.69 -12.81
CA ALA A 133 27.70 3.29 -11.80
C ALA A 133 26.22 3.03 -12.10
N VAL A 134 25.82 3.07 -13.37
CA VAL A 134 24.46 2.73 -13.80
C VAL A 134 24.18 1.24 -13.59
N GLN A 135 25.13 0.36 -13.92
CA GLN A 135 25.04 -1.07 -13.66
C GLN A 135 24.91 -1.37 -12.17
N ALA A 136 25.74 -0.75 -11.33
CA ALA A 136 25.65 -0.91 -9.88
C ALA A 136 24.31 -0.42 -9.32
N ALA A 137 23.77 0.70 -9.83
CA ALA A 137 22.45 1.18 -9.44
C ALA A 137 21.32 0.23 -9.87
N LEU A 138 21.41 -0.36 -11.06
CA LEU A 138 20.48 -1.37 -11.56
C LEU A 138 20.54 -2.67 -10.76
N GLU A 139 21.72 -3.14 -10.39
CA GLU A 139 21.90 -4.34 -9.55
C GLU A 139 21.36 -4.12 -8.14
N ALA A 140 21.61 -2.93 -7.57
CA ALA A 140 21.07 -2.53 -6.26
C ALA A 140 19.55 -2.35 -6.27
N GLY A 141 18.98 -1.96 -7.41
CA GLY A 141 17.55 -1.71 -7.62
C GLY A 141 17.22 -0.22 -7.50
N LEU A 142 16.96 0.42 -8.63
CA LEU A 142 16.54 1.82 -8.70
C LEU A 142 15.08 1.94 -8.23
N GLN A 143 14.84 2.79 -7.24
CA GLN A 143 13.49 3.06 -6.73
C GLN A 143 12.82 4.16 -7.56
N LEU A 144 11.71 3.83 -8.19
CA LEU A 144 10.85 4.75 -8.92
C LEU A 144 9.57 5.00 -8.12
N PHE A 145 9.04 6.22 -8.22
CA PHE A 145 7.78 6.58 -7.57
C PHE A 145 6.70 6.77 -8.64
N VAL A 146 5.57 6.11 -8.45
CA VAL A 146 4.36 6.27 -9.25
C VAL A 146 3.34 6.94 -8.37
N GLY A 147 3.04 8.20 -8.65
CA GLY A 147 2.00 8.93 -7.97
C GLY A 147 0.64 8.61 -8.56
N TYR A 148 -0.38 8.78 -7.72
CA TYR A 148 -1.77 8.57 -8.11
C TYR A 148 -2.67 9.69 -7.58
N GLU A 149 -3.76 9.93 -8.31
CA GLU A 149 -4.93 10.65 -7.83
C GLU A 149 -6.17 9.78 -8.08
N ALA A 150 -6.86 9.44 -7.00
CA ALA A 150 -8.12 8.74 -7.00
C ALA A 150 -9.25 9.74 -6.72
N THR A 151 -10.28 9.76 -7.57
CA THR A 151 -11.43 10.67 -7.39
C THR A 151 -12.76 10.00 -7.67
N ASP A 152 -13.79 10.36 -6.89
CA ASP A 152 -15.19 10.00 -7.14
C ASP A 152 -15.93 11.00 -8.04
N GLY A 153 -15.22 12.03 -8.54
CA GLY A 153 -15.78 13.07 -9.42
C GLY A 153 -16.61 14.15 -8.72
N SER A 154 -16.72 14.13 -7.38
CA SER A 154 -17.49 15.13 -6.63
C SER A 154 -16.81 16.51 -6.57
N GLY A 155 -15.48 16.56 -6.77
CA GLY A 155 -14.68 17.77 -6.67
C GLY A 155 -14.51 18.30 -5.24
N THR A 156 -14.90 17.53 -4.22
CA THR A 156 -14.66 17.88 -2.82
C THR A 156 -13.33 17.31 -2.32
N PRO A 157 -12.74 17.87 -1.25
CA PRO A 157 -11.54 17.30 -0.63
C PRO A 157 -11.71 15.84 -0.17
N GLU A 158 -12.90 15.43 0.25
CA GLU A 158 -13.23 14.07 0.67
C GLU A 158 -13.42 13.12 -0.54
N GLY A 159 -13.71 13.68 -1.71
CA GLY A 159 -13.85 12.97 -2.97
C GLY A 159 -12.53 12.73 -3.71
N VAL A 160 -11.40 13.07 -3.09
CA VAL A 160 -10.06 12.92 -3.69
C VAL A 160 -9.09 12.30 -2.69
N GLU A 161 -8.32 11.32 -3.15
CA GLU A 161 -7.13 10.83 -2.46
C GLU A 161 -5.91 10.91 -3.39
N ARG A 162 -4.77 11.32 -2.84
CA ARG A 162 -3.48 11.29 -3.53
C ARG A 162 -2.47 10.51 -2.71
N GLY A 163 -1.53 9.88 -3.39
CA GLY A 163 -0.43 9.20 -2.77
C GLY A 163 0.56 8.70 -3.79
N VAL A 164 1.54 7.94 -3.30
CA VAL A 164 2.61 7.39 -4.12
C VAL A 164 2.81 5.92 -3.84
N ARG A 165 3.11 5.17 -4.89
CA ARG A 165 3.52 3.77 -4.87
C ARG A 165 4.95 3.69 -5.38
N ARG A 166 5.78 2.89 -4.71
CA ARG A 166 7.17 2.65 -5.13
C ARG A 166 7.27 1.41 -6.03
N ILE A 167 7.90 1.50 -7.18
CA ILE A 167 8.27 0.33 -7.99
C ILE A 167 9.79 0.27 -8.14
N THR A 168 10.35 -0.92 -8.03
CA THR A 168 11.79 -1.13 -8.19
C THR A 168 12.08 -1.54 -9.63
N LEU A 169 13.06 -0.88 -10.25
CA LEU A 169 13.69 -1.28 -11.50
C LEU A 169 15.04 -1.94 -11.17
N ARG A 170 15.21 -3.21 -11.51
CA ARG A 170 16.41 -3.97 -11.15
C ARG A 170 16.92 -4.84 -12.30
N SER A 171 18.24 -4.96 -12.42
CA SER A 171 18.85 -6.06 -13.19
C SER A 171 18.85 -7.33 -12.34
N THR A 172 17.92 -8.25 -12.64
CA THR A 172 17.75 -9.50 -11.90
C THR A 172 17.14 -10.59 -12.79
N GLN A 173 17.50 -11.84 -12.52
CA GLN A 173 16.89 -13.03 -13.14
C GLN A 173 15.74 -13.60 -12.29
N THR A 174 15.58 -13.10 -11.06
CA THR A 174 14.56 -13.52 -10.11
C THR A 174 13.82 -12.28 -9.60
N PRO A 175 13.00 -11.63 -10.45
CA PRO A 175 12.21 -10.48 -10.02
C PRO A 175 11.19 -10.89 -8.97
N ASN A 176 10.88 -9.96 -8.08
CA ASN A 176 9.80 -10.10 -7.13
C ASN A 176 8.45 -10.36 -7.82
N LEU A 177 7.69 -11.30 -7.29
CA LEU A 177 6.32 -11.59 -7.67
C LEU A 177 5.35 -10.95 -6.68
N ASN A 178 4.08 -10.79 -7.07
CA ASN A 178 3.07 -10.44 -6.08
C ASN A 178 2.74 -11.66 -5.23
N PRO A 179 2.48 -11.50 -3.92
CA PRO A 179 1.79 -12.55 -3.17
C PRO A 179 0.43 -12.84 -3.84
N VAL A 180 -0.13 -14.02 -3.60
CA VAL A 180 -1.44 -14.39 -4.15
C VAL A 180 -2.40 -14.70 -3.02
N MET A 181 -3.38 -13.83 -2.82
CA MET A 181 -4.45 -14.02 -1.83
C MET A 181 -5.47 -15.05 -2.34
N GLN A 182 -5.56 -16.19 -1.67
CA GLN A 182 -6.52 -17.24 -2.00
C GLN A 182 -7.82 -17.10 -1.23
N ASP A 183 -7.74 -16.93 0.10
CA ASP A 183 -8.93 -16.92 0.94
C ASP A 183 -8.81 -16.10 2.22
N VAL A 184 -9.94 -15.93 2.89
CA VAL A 184 -10.05 -15.44 4.27
C VAL A 184 -10.88 -16.43 5.05
N LEU A 185 -10.29 -16.99 6.10
CA LEU A 185 -10.93 -17.92 7.01
C LEU A 185 -11.50 -17.19 8.22
N TRP A 186 -12.59 -17.72 8.76
CA TRP A 186 -13.14 -17.39 10.06
C TRP A 186 -13.01 -18.62 10.96
N ASN A 187 -12.28 -18.49 12.08
CA ASN A 187 -12.00 -19.60 13.00
C ASN A 187 -11.47 -20.86 12.27
N ASP A 188 -10.52 -20.66 11.36
CA ASP A 188 -9.91 -21.68 10.47
C ASP A 188 -10.90 -22.43 9.52
N ALA A 189 -12.11 -21.91 9.32
CA ALA A 189 -13.07 -22.40 8.34
C ALA A 189 -13.35 -21.34 7.25
N PRO A 190 -13.84 -21.73 6.05
CA PRO A 190 -14.22 -20.76 5.02
C PRO A 190 -15.22 -19.72 5.52
N LEU A 191 -15.01 -18.44 5.18
CA LEU A 191 -15.90 -17.35 5.56
C LEU A 191 -17.21 -17.37 4.73
N VAL A 192 -18.18 -18.16 5.17
CA VAL A 192 -19.51 -18.31 4.51
C VAL A 192 -20.63 -17.55 5.23
N GLY A 193 -20.48 -17.27 6.53
CA GLY A 193 -21.46 -16.56 7.35
C GLY A 193 -22.75 -17.36 7.67
N PRO A 194 -23.73 -16.72 8.33
CA PRO A 194 -23.61 -15.40 8.94
C PRO A 194 -22.67 -15.43 10.15
N LEU A 195 -21.99 -14.31 10.40
CA LEU A 195 -21.23 -14.09 11.62
C LEU A 195 -22.20 -13.88 12.81
N PRO A 196 -21.83 -14.29 14.04
CA PRO A 196 -22.63 -14.00 15.24
C PRO A 196 -22.74 -12.48 15.48
N LEU A 197 -23.79 -12.05 16.18
CA LEU A 197 -23.94 -10.67 16.66
C LEU A 197 -23.12 -10.45 17.94
N ASP A 198 -22.65 -9.22 18.15
CA ASP A 198 -21.99 -8.74 19.38
C ASP A 198 -20.90 -9.69 19.92
N THR A 199 -20.14 -10.28 19.01
CA THR A 199 -19.14 -11.31 19.28
C THR A 199 -17.82 -10.98 18.59
N GLU A 200 -16.71 -11.14 19.31
CA GLU A 200 -15.38 -11.07 18.70
C GLU A 200 -15.13 -12.34 17.86
N VAL A 201 -14.74 -12.14 16.61
CA VAL A 201 -14.37 -13.21 15.68
C VAL A 201 -12.93 -13.03 15.21
N THR A 202 -12.26 -14.12 14.86
CA THR A 202 -10.89 -14.08 14.30
C THR A 202 -10.91 -14.39 12.82
N PHE A 203 -10.29 -13.52 12.02
CA PHE A 203 -10.04 -13.73 10.61
C PHE A 203 -8.59 -14.10 10.35
N LYS A 204 -8.37 -14.96 9.36
CA LYS A 204 -7.03 -15.40 8.94
C LYS A 204 -6.92 -15.37 7.41
N PRO A 205 -5.91 -14.72 6.84
CA PRO A 205 -5.70 -14.70 5.41
C PRO A 205 -5.01 -16.01 4.97
N VAL A 206 -5.31 -16.46 3.76
CA VAL A 206 -4.67 -17.62 3.14
C VAL A 206 -4.00 -17.16 1.86
N LEU A 207 -2.68 -17.33 1.82
CA LEU A 207 -1.87 -17.10 0.63
C LEU A 207 -1.70 -18.40 -0.16
N ALA A 208 -1.50 -18.28 -1.47
CA ALA A 208 -1.06 -19.41 -2.29
C ALA A 208 0.34 -19.85 -1.91
N GLU A 209 0.64 -21.13 -2.13
CA GLU A 209 2.01 -21.63 -2.10
C GLU A 209 2.90 -20.81 -3.03
N GLY A 210 4.10 -20.47 -2.57
CA GLY A 210 5.05 -19.62 -3.29
C GLY A 210 4.83 -18.12 -3.14
N SER A 211 3.80 -17.65 -2.41
CA SER A 211 3.57 -16.21 -2.19
C SER A 211 4.59 -15.51 -1.28
N ALA A 212 5.43 -16.26 -0.58
CA ALA A 212 6.55 -15.74 0.18
C ALA A 212 7.83 -16.28 -0.46
N GLU A 213 8.51 -15.44 -1.23
CA GLU A 213 9.69 -15.85 -1.98
C GLU A 213 10.95 -15.78 -1.11
N THR A 214 11.95 -16.56 -1.50
CA THR A 214 13.30 -16.45 -0.92
C THR A 214 14.17 -15.69 -1.90
N PHE A 215 14.90 -14.69 -1.41
CA PHE A 215 15.73 -13.80 -2.22
C PHE A 215 17.09 -13.59 -1.57
N THR A 216 18.09 -13.24 -2.37
CA THR A 216 19.46 -13.00 -1.89
C THR A 216 19.78 -11.51 -1.94
N THR A 217 20.31 -11.00 -0.84
CA THR A 217 20.90 -9.66 -0.74
C THR A 217 22.39 -9.79 -0.42
N ALA A 218 23.11 -8.67 -0.36
CA ALA A 218 24.50 -8.63 0.09
C ALA A 218 24.69 -9.22 1.50
N ASP A 219 23.65 -9.17 2.34
CA ASP A 219 23.67 -9.65 3.73
C ASP A 219 23.31 -11.14 3.86
N GLY A 220 22.90 -11.79 2.76
CA GLY A 220 22.58 -13.21 2.72
C GLY A 220 21.23 -13.53 2.09
N THR A 221 20.78 -14.77 2.32
CA THR A 221 19.48 -15.25 1.83
C THR A 221 18.40 -14.92 2.86
N ASN A 222 17.33 -14.28 2.41
CA ASN A 222 16.19 -13.85 3.20
C ASN A 222 14.90 -14.44 2.62
N THR A 223 13.92 -14.68 3.48
CA THR A 223 12.56 -15.03 3.07
C THR A 223 11.66 -13.82 3.30
N GLU A 224 10.81 -13.52 2.32
CA GLU A 224 9.81 -12.46 2.45
C GLU A 224 8.90 -12.67 3.65
N GLN A 225 8.52 -11.54 4.24
CA GLN A 225 7.56 -11.51 5.32
C GLN A 225 6.35 -10.74 4.82
N VAL A 226 5.22 -11.43 4.71
CA VAL A 226 3.98 -10.82 4.24
C VAL A 226 3.25 -10.15 5.40
N PHE A 227 2.96 -8.87 5.23
CA PHE A 227 2.20 -8.04 6.16
C PHE A 227 0.77 -7.87 5.67
N TYR A 228 -0.18 -7.85 6.59
CA TYR A 228 -1.60 -7.73 6.29
C TYR A 228 -2.19 -6.44 6.86
N SER A 229 -3.01 -5.76 6.07
CA SER A 229 -3.87 -4.67 6.53
C SER A 229 -5.33 -5.05 6.34
N TRP A 230 -6.13 -4.83 7.38
CA TRP A 230 -7.54 -5.21 7.41
C TRP A 230 -8.44 -3.98 7.43
N PHE A 231 -9.51 -4.03 6.65
CA PHE A 231 -10.52 -2.98 6.56
C PHE A 231 -11.89 -3.63 6.50
N ALA A 232 -12.90 -3.04 7.14
CA ALA A 232 -14.27 -3.53 7.08
C ALA A 232 -15.25 -2.36 6.96
N THR A 233 -16.38 -2.57 6.28
CA THR A 233 -17.55 -1.71 6.46
C THR A 233 -18.36 -2.15 7.68
N GLY A 234 -19.33 -1.34 8.05
CA GLY A 234 -20.33 -1.67 9.08
C GLY A 234 -20.05 -1.01 10.42
N GLU A 235 -20.86 -1.35 11.41
CA GLU A 235 -20.79 -0.78 12.76
C GLU A 235 -19.83 -1.55 13.69
N GLY A 236 -19.35 -2.71 13.27
CA GLY A 236 -18.32 -3.47 13.99
C GLY A 236 -16.93 -2.81 13.94
N GLU A 237 -16.02 -3.24 14.80
CA GLU A 237 -14.68 -2.67 14.97
C GLU A 237 -13.58 -3.69 14.65
N VAL A 238 -12.58 -3.28 13.87
CA VAL A 238 -11.34 -4.05 13.68
C VAL A 238 -10.42 -3.73 14.84
N ASN A 239 -10.19 -4.69 15.74
CA ASN A 239 -9.44 -4.46 16.98
C ASN A 239 -7.91 -4.43 16.75
N SER A 240 -7.41 -5.02 15.64
CA SER A 240 -6.00 -4.96 15.24
C SER A 240 -5.82 -4.72 13.73
N PHE A 241 -5.45 -3.51 13.35
CA PHE A 241 -5.39 -3.03 11.96
C PHE A 241 -4.23 -3.61 11.13
N ARG A 242 -3.21 -4.12 11.79
CA ARG A 242 -2.03 -4.73 11.16
C ARG A 242 -1.76 -6.07 11.82
N SER A 243 -1.38 -7.06 11.01
CA SER A 243 -0.76 -8.28 11.52
C SER A 243 0.42 -7.90 12.43
N LEU A 244 0.60 -8.60 13.54
CA LEU A 244 1.73 -8.35 14.44
C LEU A 244 3.03 -8.50 13.65
N GLU A 245 3.87 -7.46 13.68
CA GLU A 245 5.16 -7.51 12.99
C GLU A 245 6.02 -8.63 13.58
N PRO A 246 6.77 -9.38 12.75
CA PRO A 246 7.73 -10.38 13.20
C PRO A 246 8.71 -9.80 14.23
N VAL A 247 8.80 -10.42 15.41
CA VAL A 247 9.82 -10.10 16.43
C VAL A 247 10.70 -11.33 16.63
N ASP A 248 12.01 -11.14 16.67
CA ASP A 248 13.00 -12.19 17.00
C ASP A 248 12.92 -13.45 16.13
N GLY A 249 12.74 -13.31 14.82
CA GLY A 249 12.74 -14.44 13.87
C GLY A 249 11.49 -15.32 13.91
N LYS A 250 10.42 -14.90 14.60
CA LYS A 250 9.11 -15.55 14.55
C LYS A 250 8.25 -14.91 13.45
N PRO A 251 7.52 -15.69 12.64
CA PRO A 251 6.57 -15.11 11.70
C PRO A 251 5.54 -14.28 12.47
N GLY A 252 5.15 -13.15 11.89
CA GLY A 252 4.08 -12.32 12.41
C GLY A 252 2.78 -13.10 12.47
N ASP A 253 1.88 -12.73 13.39
CA ASP A 253 0.54 -13.31 13.43
C ASP A 253 -0.30 -12.68 12.31
N PRO A 254 -0.69 -13.45 11.27
CA PRO A 254 -1.44 -12.89 10.15
C PRO A 254 -2.90 -12.62 10.51
N THR A 255 -3.37 -13.05 11.68
CA THR A 255 -4.76 -12.94 12.09
C THR A 255 -5.12 -11.52 12.52
N THR A 256 -6.42 -11.22 12.48
CA THR A 256 -7.01 -10.04 13.11
C THR A 256 -8.27 -10.46 13.86
N THR A 257 -8.59 -9.73 14.94
CA THR A 257 -9.88 -9.84 15.60
C THR A 257 -10.81 -8.71 15.17
N TYR A 258 -12.09 -9.06 15.03
CA TYR A 258 -13.15 -8.14 14.64
C TYR A 258 -14.33 -8.30 15.59
N GLN A 259 -14.75 -7.20 16.21
CA GLN A 259 -15.97 -7.16 17.00
C GLN A 259 -17.15 -6.95 16.06
N THR A 260 -18.01 -7.96 15.94
CA THR A 260 -19.24 -7.87 15.14
C THR A 260 -20.25 -6.92 15.78
N SER A 261 -21.12 -6.35 14.94
CA SER A 261 -22.14 -5.39 15.38
C SER A 261 -23.26 -6.02 16.19
N LYS A 262 -24.02 -5.16 16.88
CA LYS A 262 -25.15 -5.56 17.73
C LYS A 262 -26.45 -5.77 16.96
N ALA A 263 -26.51 -5.29 15.71
CA ALA A 263 -27.66 -5.37 14.84
C ALA A 263 -27.29 -6.06 13.53
N PRO A 264 -28.21 -6.81 12.89
CA PRO A 264 -27.91 -7.46 11.63
C PRO A 264 -27.49 -6.46 10.54
N GLU A 265 -26.41 -6.77 9.84
CA GLU A 265 -25.90 -5.97 8.74
C GLU A 265 -25.10 -6.82 7.75
N ARG A 266 -24.93 -6.31 6.53
CA ARG A 266 -24.01 -6.89 5.55
C ARG A 266 -22.72 -6.09 5.55
N ILE A 267 -21.61 -6.74 5.85
CA ILE A 267 -20.29 -6.12 5.84
C ILE A 267 -19.47 -6.55 4.63
N THR A 268 -18.58 -5.68 4.19
CA THR A 268 -17.48 -6.03 3.27
C THR A 268 -16.17 -5.92 4.01
N LEU A 269 -15.39 -6.99 3.97
CA LEU A 269 -14.05 -7.12 4.53
C LEU A 269 -13.03 -7.08 3.39
N TRP A 270 -12.00 -6.25 3.54
CA TRP A 270 -10.82 -6.23 2.70
C TRP A 270 -9.61 -6.64 3.52
N VAL A 271 -8.78 -7.49 2.94
CA VAL A 271 -7.44 -7.78 3.45
C VAL A 271 -6.42 -7.55 2.35
N VAL A 272 -5.39 -6.76 2.67
CA VAL A 272 -4.31 -6.43 1.74
C VAL A 272 -3.02 -7.09 2.23
N ALA A 273 -2.46 -7.98 1.43
CA ALA A 273 -1.14 -8.59 1.64
C ALA A 273 -0.04 -7.75 0.97
N ARG A 274 1.08 -7.54 1.66
CA ARG A 274 2.28 -6.85 1.15
C ARG A 274 3.53 -7.63 1.55
N ASP A 275 4.38 -7.97 0.60
CA ASP A 275 5.58 -8.79 0.83
C ASP A 275 6.82 -8.02 1.36
N GLY A 276 6.71 -6.69 1.46
CA GLY A 276 7.81 -5.80 1.87
C GLY A 276 8.79 -5.41 0.77
N ARG A 277 8.75 -6.07 -0.40
CA ARG A 277 9.58 -5.80 -1.58
C ARG A 277 8.83 -5.10 -2.72
N GLY A 278 7.51 -5.03 -2.64
CA GLY A 278 6.66 -4.30 -3.57
C GLY A 278 5.51 -5.12 -4.14
N GLY A 279 5.49 -6.42 -3.90
CA GLY A 279 4.33 -7.24 -4.22
C GLY A 279 3.17 -6.91 -3.31
N VAL A 280 2.00 -6.82 -3.93
CA VAL A 280 0.73 -6.50 -3.28
C VAL A 280 -0.36 -7.34 -3.91
N ASP A 281 -1.23 -7.88 -3.08
CA ASP A 281 -2.48 -8.50 -3.52
C ASP A 281 -3.52 -8.39 -2.41
N TRP A 282 -4.78 -8.66 -2.72
CA TRP A 282 -5.85 -8.51 -1.74
C TRP A 282 -6.99 -9.51 -1.96
N ALA A 283 -7.74 -9.76 -0.89
CA ALA A 283 -9.02 -10.44 -0.96
C ALA A 283 -10.14 -9.52 -0.48
N ILE A 284 -11.30 -9.66 -1.11
CA ILE A 284 -12.54 -8.99 -0.74
C ILE A 284 -13.56 -10.08 -0.38
N ARG A 285 -14.24 -9.93 0.74
CA ARG A 285 -15.32 -10.84 1.18
C ARG A 285 -16.50 -10.03 1.66
N THR A 286 -17.69 -10.41 1.24
CA THR A 286 -18.94 -9.85 1.76
C THR A 286 -19.65 -10.93 2.55
N VAL A 287 -20.04 -10.62 3.78
CA VAL A 287 -20.66 -11.57 4.70
C VAL A 287 -21.75 -10.89 5.53
N ASP A 288 -22.79 -11.63 5.89
CA ASP A 288 -23.81 -11.17 6.83
C ASP A 288 -23.33 -11.29 8.27
N VAL A 289 -23.70 -10.33 9.10
CA VAL A 289 -23.62 -10.38 10.56
C VAL A 289 -25.06 -10.52 11.06
N GLY A 290 -25.33 -11.53 11.88
CA GLY A 290 -26.68 -11.87 12.30
C GLY A 290 -27.51 -12.59 11.23
N PRO A 291 -28.69 -13.12 11.62
CA PRO A 291 -29.63 -13.79 10.73
C PRO A 291 -30.38 -12.85 9.79
#